data_AF-A0A7C2VHY4-F1
#
_entry.id   AF-A0A7C2VHY4-F1
#
_cell.length_a   1.000
_cell.length_b   1.000
_cell.length_c   1.000
_cell.angle_alpha   90.00
_cell.angle_beta   90.00
_cell.angle_gamma   90.00
#
_symmetry.space_group_name_H-M   'P 1'
#
loop_
_entity.id
_entity.type
_entity.pdbx_description
1 polymer ?
#
loop_
_entity_poly.entity_id
_entity_poly.type
_entity_poly.pdbx_seq_one_letter_code
_entity_poly.pdbx_strand_id
1 'polypeptide(L)'
;MAPPEELRRWAGALAEALEASAGQRSFVDCLAIAEQAVSDLGLAYTLRVVRNLVGQGFPPSQAMGRFPETFDGVILTIVGYGEIYSGSDRTLRRYADCPEDLCPR
;
A
#
# COMPACT_ATOMS: atom_id res chain seq x y z
N MET A 1 1.64 13.19 -9.51
CA MET A 1 1.51 11.77 -9.85
C MET A 1 2.87 11.12 -9.64
N ALA A 2 2.98 10.19 -8.69
CA ALA A 2 4.25 9.53 -8.39
C ALA A 2 4.68 8.65 -9.58
N PRO A 3 5.99 8.49 -9.85
CA PRO A 3 6.45 7.63 -10.93
C PRO A 3 6.08 6.16 -10.64
N PRO A 4 5.76 5.36 -11.68
CA PRO A 4 5.27 3.98 -11.53
C PRO A 4 6.26 3.06 -10.82
N GLU A 5 7.57 3.32 -10.93
CA GLU A 5 8.61 2.58 -10.20
C GLU A 5 8.51 2.76 -8.69
N GLU A 6 8.24 3.99 -8.24
CA GLU A 6 8.06 4.29 -6.82
C GLU A 6 6.76 3.68 -6.30
N LEU A 7 5.70 3.65 -7.12
CA LEU A 7 4.44 2.95 -6.81
C LEU A 7 4.64 1.44 -6.60
N ARG A 8 5.48 0.79 -7.41
CA ARG A 8 5.85 -0.61 -7.21
C ARG A 8 6.70 -0.82 -5.96
N ARG A 9 7.63 0.10 -5.70
CA ARG A 9 8.56 0.01 -4.58
C ARG A 9 7.85 0.04 -3.22
N TRP A 10 6.91 0.97 -3.00
CA TRP A 10 6.15 0.98 -1.74
C TRP A 10 5.19 -0.21 -1.65
N ALA A 11 4.53 -0.60 -2.75
CA ALA A 11 3.61 -1.73 -2.75
C ALA A 11 4.32 -3.05 -2.41
N GLY A 12 5.51 -3.26 -2.98
CA GLY A 12 6.38 -4.40 -2.66
C GLY A 12 6.87 -4.37 -1.21
N ALA A 13 7.34 -3.22 -0.73
CA ALA A 13 7.77 -3.06 0.66
C ALA A 13 6.62 -3.30 1.65
N LEU A 14 5.41 -2.85 1.32
CA LEU A 14 4.22 -3.10 2.15
C LEU A 14 3.86 -4.59 2.16
N ALA A 15 3.87 -5.26 1.00
CA ALA A 15 3.61 -6.70 0.90
C ALA A 15 4.62 -7.51 1.71
N GLU A 16 5.91 -7.21 1.56
CA GLU A 16 6.97 -7.90 2.30
C GLU A 16 6.85 -7.67 3.81
N ALA A 17 6.54 -6.43 4.22
CA ALA A 17 6.34 -6.10 5.63
C ALA A 17 5.14 -6.83 6.25
N LEU A 18 4.05 -7.00 5.48
CA LEU A 18 2.86 -7.73 5.92
C LEU A 18 3.13 -9.25 5.96
N GLU A 19 3.78 -9.83 4.94
CA GLU A 19 4.16 -11.24 4.91
C GLU A 19 5.13 -11.60 6.06
N ALA A 20 6.16 -10.78 6.26
CA ALA A 20 7.14 -10.97 7.32
C ALA A 20 6.55 -10.79 8.72
N SER A 21 5.41 -10.10 8.84
CA SER A 21 4.76 -9.88 10.12
C SER A 21 4.04 -11.11 10.65
N ALA A 22 3.63 -12.06 9.78
CA ALA A 22 2.75 -13.18 10.14
C ALA A 22 1.53 -12.77 11.02
N GLY A 23 1.02 -11.55 10.84
CA GLY A 23 -0.07 -10.98 11.64
C GLY A 23 0.32 -10.38 13.00
N GLN A 24 1.60 -10.33 13.36
CA GLN A 24 2.10 -9.73 14.61
C GLN A 24 2.36 -8.23 14.54
N ARG A 25 2.61 -7.70 13.33
CA ARG A 25 2.97 -6.29 13.11
C ARG A 25 1.75 -5.53 12.63
N SER A 26 1.52 -4.33 13.17
CA SER A 26 0.34 -3.55 12.82
C SER A 26 0.45 -3.03 11.38
N PHE A 27 -0.69 -2.82 10.71
CA PHE A 27 -0.70 -2.21 9.37
C PHE A 27 -0.02 -0.83 9.35
N VAL A 28 -0.08 -0.10 10.48
CA VAL A 28 0.59 1.19 10.68
C VAL A 28 2.12 1.05 10.62
N ASP A 29 2.68 -0.02 11.19
CA ASP A 29 4.12 -0.31 11.14
C ASP A 29 4.55 -0.73 9.73
N CYS A 30 3.73 -1.53 9.05
CA CYS A 30 4.00 -1.93 7.66
C CYS A 30 3.98 -0.73 6.71
N LEU A 31 3.07 0.23 6.92
CA LEU A 31 3.07 1.52 6.20
C LEU A 31 4.31 2.36 6.49
N ALA A 32 4.83 2.33 7.73
CA ALA A 32 6.06 3.05 8.07
C ALA A 32 7.29 2.48 7.34
N ILE A 33 7.32 1.17 7.11
CA ILE A 33 8.37 0.51 6.32
C ILE A 33 8.23 0.91 4.84
N ALA A 34 7.01 0.89 4.30
CA ALA A 34 6.74 1.31 2.93
C ALA A 34 7.08 2.80 2.68
N GLU A 35 6.83 3.67 3.66
CA GLU A 35 7.23 5.09 3.63
C GLU A 35 8.75 5.26 3.52
N GLN A 36 9.54 4.44 4.22
CA GLN A 36 11.01 4.50 4.19
C GLN A 36 11.59 3.92 2.90
N ALA A 37 10.84 3.06 2.20
CA ALA A 37 11.30 2.42 0.99
C ALA A 37 11.29 3.37 -0.23
N VAL A 38 10.50 4.44 -0.21
CA VAL A 38 10.36 5.38 -1.33
C VAL A 38 11.30 6.56 -1.21
N SER A 39 11.76 7.05 -2.36
CA SER A 39 12.59 8.26 -2.49
C SER A 39 11.76 9.49 -2.90
N ASP A 40 10.57 9.28 -3.48
CA ASP A 40 9.66 10.38 -3.81
C ASP A 40 9.05 10.99 -2.54
N LEU A 41 9.39 12.25 -2.26
CA LEU A 41 8.93 12.96 -1.06
C LEU A 41 7.42 13.18 -1.05
N GLY A 42 6.77 13.29 -2.21
CA GLY A 42 5.32 13.43 -2.32
C GLY A 42 4.61 12.15 -1.88
N LEU A 43 5.05 11.01 -2.40
CA LEU A 43 4.55 9.69 -2.05
C LEU A 43 4.84 9.34 -0.58
N ALA A 44 6.04 9.64 -0.08
CA ALA A 44 6.37 9.46 1.33
C ALA A 44 5.42 10.28 2.24
N TYR A 45 5.16 11.54 1.87
CA TYR A 45 4.19 12.38 2.58
C TYR A 45 2.78 11.76 2.53
N THR A 46 2.31 11.32 1.37
CA THR A 46 1.00 10.67 1.24
C THR A 46 0.90 9.41 2.10
N LEU A 47 1.91 8.54 2.08
CA LEU A 47 1.97 7.33 2.91
C LEU A 47 1.94 7.67 4.41
N ARG A 48 2.64 8.72 4.82
CA ARG A 48 2.61 9.21 6.20
C ARG A 48 1.23 9.71 6.61
N VAL A 49 0.51 10.41 5.73
CA VAL A 49 -0.86 10.86 6.00
C VAL A 49 -1.81 9.66 6.12
N VAL A 50 -1.71 8.69 5.21
CA VAL A 50 -2.48 7.44 5.28
C VAL A 50 -2.20 6.71 6.60
N ARG A 51 -0.92 6.55 6.97
CA ARG A 51 -0.50 5.92 8.23
C ARG A 51 -1.13 6.60 9.45
N ASN A 52 -1.13 7.93 9.49
CA ASN A 52 -1.74 8.69 10.58
C ASN A 52 -3.26 8.51 10.65
N LEU A 53 -3.94 8.43 9.51
CA LEU A 53 -5.39 8.16 9.46
C LEU A 53 -5.69 6.75 9.96
N VAL A 54 -4.95 5.74 9.51
CA VAL A 54 -5.12 4.36 9.98
C VAL A 54 -4.82 4.26 11.48
N GLY A 55 -3.79 4.95 11.98
CA GLY A 55 -3.48 5.02 13.41
C GLY A 55 -4.59 5.69 14.26
N GLN A 56 -5.45 6.51 13.64
CA GLN A 56 -6.63 7.10 14.27
C GLN A 56 -7.87 6.19 14.21
N GLY A 57 -7.75 4.98 13.63
CA GLY A 57 -8.83 4.00 13.51
C GLY A 57 -9.61 4.10 12.20
N PHE A 58 -9.15 4.88 11.22
CA PHE A 58 -9.77 4.86 9.90
C PHE A 58 -9.40 3.56 9.15
N PRO A 59 -10.35 2.95 8.42
CA PRO A 59 -10.07 1.85 7.50
C PRO A 59 -8.97 2.24 6.49
N PRO A 60 -7.90 1.43 6.32
CA PRO A 60 -6.89 1.61 5.27
C PRO A 60 -7.42 1.97 3.89
N SER A 61 -8.45 1.28 3.38
CA SER A 61 -9.09 1.59 2.10
C SER A 61 -9.69 2.99 2.06
N GLN A 62 -10.31 3.45 3.16
CA GLN A 62 -10.86 4.80 3.26
C GLN A 62 -9.76 5.85 3.36
N ALA A 63 -8.66 5.55 4.08
CA ALA A 63 -7.52 6.45 4.21
C ALA A 63 -6.79 6.65 2.87
N MET A 64 -6.55 5.56 2.14
CA MET A 64 -5.94 5.58 0.81
C MET A 64 -6.88 6.18 -0.24
N GLY A 65 -8.19 5.94 -0.14
CA GLY A 65 -9.18 6.49 -1.07
C GLY A 65 -9.26 8.01 -1.12
N ARG A 66 -8.64 8.71 -0.15
CA ARG A 66 -8.49 10.17 -0.16
C ARG A 66 -7.42 10.67 -1.14
N PHE A 67 -6.59 9.78 -1.68
CA PHE A 67 -5.51 10.11 -2.62
C PHE A 67 -5.61 9.26 -3.90
N PRO A 68 -6.69 9.39 -4.68
CA PRO A 68 -6.91 8.59 -5.89
C PRO A 68 -5.85 8.84 -6.98
N GLU A 69 -5.18 9.99 -6.94
CA GLU A 69 -4.06 10.35 -7.81
C GLU A 69 -2.74 9.60 -7.49
N THR A 70 -2.71 8.91 -6.34
CA THR A 70 -1.56 8.15 -5.84
C THR A 70 -1.87 6.66 -5.70
N PHE A 71 -3.07 6.33 -5.22
CA PHE A 71 -3.53 4.96 -5.06
C PHE A 71 -4.61 4.66 -6.09
N ASP A 72 -4.22 3.95 -7.15
CA ASP A 72 -5.16 3.50 -8.17
C ASP A 72 -6.19 2.52 -7.57
N GLY A 73 -7.36 2.40 -8.20
CA GLY A 73 -8.49 1.60 -7.73
C GLY A 73 -8.15 0.14 -7.46
N VAL A 74 -7.13 -0.40 -8.15
CA VAL A 74 -6.59 -1.75 -7.91
C VAL A 74 -6.00 -1.87 -6.50
N ILE A 75 -5.22 -0.88 -6.05
CA ILE A 75 -4.60 -0.86 -4.72
C ILE A 75 -5.67 -0.72 -3.64
N LEU A 76 -6.66 0.13 -3.85
CA LEU A 76 -7.80 0.31 -2.94
C LEU A 76 -8.63 -0.97 -2.82
N THR A 77 -8.84 -1.67 -3.93
CA THR A 77 -9.53 -2.96 -3.96
C THR A 77 -8.75 -4.01 -3.19
N ILE A 78 -7.43 -4.09 -3.39
CA ILE A 78 -6.57 -5.06 -2.71
C ILE A 78 -6.55 -4.84 -1.19
N VAL A 79 -6.40 -3.58 -0.76
CA VAL A 79 -6.37 -3.22 0.65
C VAL A 79 -7.74 -3.45 1.28
N GLY A 80 -8.84 -3.12 0.60
CA GLY A 80 -10.19 -3.41 1.06
C GLY A 80 -10.47 -4.91 1.20
N TYR A 81 -10.03 -5.75 0.24
CA TYR A 81 -10.10 -7.20 0.38
C TYR A 81 -9.26 -7.72 1.55
N GLY A 82 -8.09 -7.11 1.77
CA GLY A 82 -7.19 -7.39 2.87
C GLY A 82 -7.77 -7.13 4.25
N GLU A 83 -8.46 -6.00 4.41
CA GLU A 83 -9.16 -5.62 5.64
C GLU A 83 -10.28 -6.59 6.02
N ILE A 84 -10.96 -7.17 5.03
CA ILE A 84 -12.13 -8.04 5.24
C ILE A 84 -11.71 -9.51 5.44
N TYR A 85 -10.64 -9.96 4.77
CA TYR A 85 -10.32 -11.39 4.66
C TYR A 85 -9.00 -11.83 5.27
N SER A 86 -8.26 -10.95 5.99
CA SER A 86 -6.96 -11.28 6.62
C SER A 86 -5.97 -11.95 5.63
N GLY A 87 -5.90 -11.41 4.41
CA GLY A 87 -5.19 -12.05 3.28
C GLY A 87 -4.56 -11.08 2.27
N SER A 88 -4.24 -9.85 2.70
CA SER A 88 -3.72 -8.76 1.86
C SER A 88 -2.41 -9.08 1.13
N ASP A 89 -1.62 -10.01 1.67
CA ASP A 89 -0.25 -10.32 1.23
C ASP A 89 -0.15 -10.75 -0.23
N ARG A 90 -0.95 -11.75 -0.61
CA ARG A 90 -0.81 -12.41 -1.91
C ARG A 90 -1.13 -11.50 -3.09
N THR A 91 -2.05 -10.57 -2.90
CA THR A 91 -2.53 -9.70 -3.99
C THR A 91 -1.65 -8.45 -4.11
N LEU A 92 -1.13 -7.91 -3.00
CA LEU A 92 -0.10 -6.86 -3.04
C LEU A 92 1.19 -7.36 -3.70
N ARG A 93 1.61 -8.60 -3.38
CA ARG A 93 2.76 -9.26 -4.04
C ARG A 93 2.55 -9.34 -5.55
N ARG A 94 1.35 -9.75 -6.00
CA ARG A 94 1.01 -9.81 -7.45
C ARG A 94 1.01 -8.45 -8.13
N TYR A 95 0.60 -7.38 -7.44
CA TYR A 95 0.68 -6.02 -7.99
C TYR A 95 2.13 -5.54 -8.11
N ALA A 96 2.96 -5.83 -7.11
CA ALA A 96 4.39 -5.51 -7.12
C ALA A 96 5.15 -6.29 -8.21
N ASP A 97 4.79 -7.55 -8.44
CA ASP A 97 5.38 -8.42 -9.47
C ASP A 97 4.81 -8.19 -10.88
N CYS A 98 3.76 -7.37 -11.06
CA CYS A 98 3.08 -7.26 -12.35
C CYS A 98 3.92 -6.47 -13.37
N PRO A 99 4.41 -7.08 -14.47
CA PRO A 99 5.09 -6.37 -15.54
C PRO A 99 4.09 -5.49 -16.32
N GLU A 100 4.56 -4.37 -16.86
CA GLU A 100 3.76 -3.28 -17.46
C GLU A 100 2.79 -3.70 -18.58
N ASP A 101 2.96 -4.91 -19.14
CA ASP A 101 2.22 -5.41 -20.29
C ASP A 101 0.82 -5.98 -19.95
N LEU A 102 0.52 -6.21 -18.67
CA LEU A 102 -0.68 -6.96 -18.24
C LEU A 102 -1.66 -6.17 -17.35
N CYS A 103 -1.37 -4.91 -17.03
CA CYS A 103 -2.33 -4.06 -16.30
C CYS A 103 -3.39 -3.52 -17.28
N PRO A 104 -4.69 -3.87 -17.14
CA PRO A 104 -5.72 -3.25 -17.95
C PRO A 104 -5.78 -1.75 -17.64
N ARG A 105 -5.73 -0.94 -18.70
CA ARG A 105 -5.89 0.52 -18.65
C ARG A 105 -7.30 0.91 -18.24
#